data_AF-A0A2E9MBL9-F1
#
_entry.id   AF-A0A2E9MBL9-F1
#
_cell.length_a   1.000
_cell.length_b   1.000
_cell.length_c   1.000
_cell.angle_alpha   90.00
_cell.angle_beta   90.00
_cell.angle_gamma   90.00
#
_symmetry.space_group_name_H-M   'P 1'
#
loop_
_entity.id
_entity.type
_entity.pdbx_description
1 polymer ?
#
loop_
_entity_poly.entity_id
_entity_poly.type
_entity_poly.pdbx_seq_one_letter_code
_entity_poly.pdbx_strand_id
1 'polypeptide(L)'
;MDLPAQIADAVEPVFVSCPADQALARLVPDQGASPEVSALVETTIQAPAIAARPTLVSALWLYVDELDRSHVVSQGIDDTTGSFWHGIMHRREGDFSNSHYWFRKVGTHPAMAQISGYDPHQLIDDVEAAGADVEALVDLQRREWQTLFSWCSQQDVG
;
A
#
# COMPACT_ATOMS: atom_id res chain seq x y z
N MET A 1 5.93 -11.92 -5.58
CA MET A 1 5.88 -11.86 -4.10
C MET A 1 5.76 -13.29 -3.59
N ASP A 2 6.37 -13.59 -2.45
CA ASP A 2 6.22 -14.89 -1.78
C ASP A 2 5.08 -14.77 -0.76
N LEU A 3 3.90 -15.25 -1.14
CA LEU A 3 2.66 -15.13 -0.36
C LEU A 3 2.19 -16.51 0.09
N PRO A 4 1.61 -16.65 1.30
CA PRO A 4 0.91 -17.87 1.67
C PRO A 4 -0.18 -18.23 0.65
N ALA A 5 -0.30 -19.51 0.30
CA ALA A 5 -1.16 -19.97 -0.80
C ALA A 5 -2.60 -19.43 -0.73
N GLN A 6 -3.23 -19.46 0.44
CA GLN A 6 -4.60 -18.96 0.61
C GLN A 6 -4.74 -17.45 0.35
N ILE A 7 -3.69 -16.67 0.63
CA ILE A 7 -3.66 -15.23 0.34
C ILE A 7 -3.40 -15.03 -1.15
N ALA A 8 -2.46 -15.77 -1.73
CA ALA A 8 -2.15 -15.72 -3.16
C ALA A 8 -3.40 -16.00 -4.02
N ASP A 9 -4.11 -17.09 -3.71
CA ASP A 9 -5.34 -17.49 -4.41
C ASP A 9 -6.44 -16.41 -4.26
N ALA A 10 -6.56 -15.80 -3.08
CA ALA A 10 -7.58 -14.78 -2.83
C ALA A 10 -7.33 -13.49 -3.63
N VAL A 11 -6.08 -13.06 -3.77
CA VAL A 11 -5.73 -11.78 -4.42
C VAL A 11 -5.45 -11.91 -5.91
N GLU A 12 -5.30 -13.13 -6.43
CA GLU A 12 -5.04 -13.40 -7.84
C GLU A 12 -6.00 -12.65 -8.79
N PRO A 13 -7.34 -12.64 -8.57
CA PRO A 13 -8.26 -11.94 -9.48
C PRO A 13 -7.97 -10.44 -9.60
N VAL A 14 -7.57 -9.80 -8.50
CA VAL A 14 -7.20 -8.38 -8.48
C VAL A 14 -5.90 -8.16 -9.25
N PHE A 15 -4.86 -8.97 -8.97
CA PHE A 15 -3.55 -8.81 -9.61
C PHE A 15 -3.53 -9.19 -11.09
N VAL A 16 -4.40 -10.10 -11.53
CA VAL A 16 -4.58 -10.40 -12.95
C VAL A 16 -5.31 -9.25 -13.66
N SER A 17 -6.29 -8.63 -13.00
CA SER A 17 -7.10 -7.56 -13.61
C SER A 17 -6.42 -6.18 -13.54
N CYS A 18 -5.58 -5.96 -12.54
CA CYS A 18 -4.73 -4.78 -12.39
C CYS A 18 -3.27 -5.25 -12.13
N PRO A 19 -2.52 -5.57 -13.19
CA PRO A 19 -1.15 -6.05 -13.04
C PRO A 19 -0.21 -4.98 -12.48
N ALA A 20 0.93 -5.39 -11.93
CA ALA A 20 1.82 -4.52 -11.15
C ALA A 20 2.40 -3.34 -11.96
N ASP A 21 2.46 -3.42 -13.29
CA ASP A 21 2.89 -2.33 -14.18
C ASP A 21 1.80 -1.27 -14.38
N GLN A 22 0.53 -1.60 -14.11
CA GLN A 22 -0.61 -0.68 -14.13
C GLN A 22 -0.98 -0.19 -12.73
N ALA A 23 -0.84 -1.03 -11.72
CA ALA A 23 -1.06 -0.65 -10.32
C ALA A 23 0.01 0.33 -9.84
N LEU A 24 -0.39 1.25 -8.95
CA LEU A 24 0.48 2.25 -8.34
C LEU A 24 1.30 3.06 -9.38
N ALA A 25 0.80 3.19 -10.61
CA ALA A 25 1.53 3.81 -11.72
C ALA A 25 1.75 5.31 -11.54
N ARG A 26 0.87 5.95 -10.77
CA ARG A 26 0.99 7.35 -10.37
C ARG A 26 1.64 7.45 -8.99
N LEU A 27 2.49 8.44 -8.79
CA LEU A 27 2.99 8.82 -7.46
C LEU A 27 1.87 9.48 -6.64
N VAL A 28 1.11 10.37 -7.29
CA VAL A 28 -0.06 11.04 -6.74
C VAL A 28 -1.23 10.85 -7.72
N PRO A 29 -2.03 9.77 -7.57
CA PRO A 29 -3.21 9.55 -8.41
C PRO A 29 -4.30 10.60 -8.15
N ASP A 30 -5.04 10.96 -9.20
CA ASP A 30 -6.22 11.83 -9.14
C ASP A 30 -7.54 11.04 -9.25
N GLN A 31 -7.45 9.74 -9.52
CA GLN A 31 -8.58 8.82 -9.68
C GLN A 31 -8.21 7.44 -9.12
N GLY A 32 -9.20 6.73 -8.60
CA GLY A 32 -9.09 5.33 -8.23
C GLY A 32 -9.29 4.38 -9.42
N ALA A 33 -9.37 3.09 -9.11
CA ALA A 33 -9.62 2.04 -10.08
C ALA A 33 -10.97 2.17 -10.81
N SER A 34 -11.10 1.41 -11.91
CA SER A 34 -12.39 1.23 -12.56
C SER A 34 -13.36 0.47 -11.64
N PRO A 35 -14.69 0.64 -11.81
CA PRO A 35 -15.69 -0.07 -11.00
C PRO A 35 -15.51 -1.59 -11.02
N GLU A 36 -15.05 -2.17 -12.14
CA GLU A 36 -14.79 -3.60 -12.27
C GLU A 36 -13.66 -4.05 -11.35
N VAL A 37 -12.54 -3.31 -11.31
CA VAL A 37 -11.41 -3.62 -10.43
C VAL A 37 -11.78 -3.38 -8.96
N SER A 38 -12.49 -2.29 -8.66
CA SER A 38 -12.94 -2.01 -7.28
C SER A 38 -13.91 -3.09 -6.76
N ALA A 39 -14.78 -3.64 -7.62
CA ALA A 39 -15.67 -4.77 -7.27
C ALA A 39 -14.89 -6.07 -6.98
N LEU A 40 -13.77 -6.30 -7.68
CA LEU A 40 -12.89 -7.44 -7.39
C LEU A 40 -12.21 -7.28 -6.03
N VAL A 41 -11.74 -6.08 -5.68
CA VAL A 41 -11.19 -5.81 -4.35
C VAL A 41 -12.27 -6.00 -3.29
N GLU A 42 -13.47 -5.44 -3.48
CA GLU A 42 -14.63 -5.65 -2.59
C GLU A 42 -14.90 -7.12 -2.31
N THR A 43 -14.86 -7.97 -3.34
CA THR A 43 -15.03 -9.42 -3.19
C THR A 43 -13.84 -10.05 -2.45
N THR A 44 -12.62 -9.67 -2.82
CA THR A 44 -11.36 -10.20 -2.26
C THR A 44 -11.26 -9.94 -0.77
N ILE A 45 -11.64 -8.74 -0.30
CA ILE A 45 -11.54 -8.37 1.12
C ILE A 45 -12.56 -9.11 2.01
N GLN A 46 -13.57 -9.77 1.42
CA GLN A 46 -14.50 -10.66 2.15
C GLN A 46 -13.96 -12.09 2.27
N ALA A 47 -12.92 -12.46 1.53
CA ALA A 47 -12.33 -13.78 1.62
C ALA A 47 -11.74 -14.00 3.03
N PRO A 48 -11.95 -15.15 3.68
CA PRO A 48 -11.48 -15.38 5.05
C PRO A 48 -9.97 -15.17 5.25
N ALA A 49 -9.17 -15.45 4.21
CA ALA A 49 -7.72 -15.21 4.24
C ALA A 49 -7.33 -13.72 4.34
N ILE A 50 -8.22 -12.81 3.93
CA ILE A 50 -7.99 -11.36 3.87
C ILE A 50 -8.82 -10.60 4.91
N ALA A 51 -10.09 -10.97 5.11
CA ALA A 51 -11.05 -10.23 5.94
C ALA A 51 -10.58 -10.00 7.39
N ALA A 52 -9.84 -10.95 7.95
CA ALA A 52 -9.30 -10.85 9.31
C ALA A 52 -7.97 -10.06 9.39
N ARG A 53 -7.46 -9.54 8.27
CA ARG A 53 -6.17 -8.85 8.14
C ARG A 53 -6.38 -7.44 7.61
N PRO A 54 -6.75 -6.46 8.45
CA PRO A 54 -7.03 -5.09 7.99
C PRO A 54 -5.83 -4.42 7.29
N THR A 55 -4.60 -4.83 7.62
CA THR A 55 -3.39 -4.38 6.92
C THR A 55 -3.39 -4.78 5.43
N LEU A 56 -3.83 -5.98 5.10
CA LEU A 56 -3.97 -6.42 3.70
C LEU A 56 -5.14 -5.74 3.00
N VAL A 57 -6.23 -5.49 3.72
CA VAL A 57 -7.39 -4.76 3.18
C VAL A 57 -6.99 -3.33 2.79
N SER A 58 -6.30 -2.59 3.67
CA SER A 58 -5.78 -1.24 3.37
C SER A 58 -4.83 -1.27 2.17
N ALA A 59 -3.91 -2.24 2.14
CA ALA A 59 -2.97 -2.37 1.05
C ALA A 59 -3.64 -2.63 -0.31
N LEU A 60 -4.68 -3.47 -0.36
CA LEU A 60 -5.41 -3.76 -1.60
C LEU A 60 -6.14 -2.52 -2.13
N TRP A 61 -6.72 -1.69 -1.25
CA TRP A 61 -7.30 -0.41 -1.67
C TRP A 61 -6.24 0.57 -2.18
N LEU A 62 -5.06 0.65 -1.53
CA LEU A 62 -3.95 1.45 -2.04
C LEU A 62 -3.45 0.98 -3.40
N TYR A 63 -3.37 -0.33 -3.61
CA TYR A 63 -2.88 -0.93 -4.85
C TYR A 63 -3.66 -0.46 -6.07
N VAL A 64 -4.97 -0.20 -5.87
CA VAL A 64 -5.90 0.22 -6.91
C VAL A 64 -6.29 1.70 -6.80
N ASP A 65 -5.52 2.51 -6.09
CA ASP A 65 -5.68 3.96 -5.96
C ASP A 65 -6.99 4.45 -5.31
N GLU A 66 -7.70 3.56 -4.61
CA GLU A 66 -8.88 3.88 -3.81
C GLU A 66 -8.44 4.43 -2.44
N LEU A 67 -7.85 5.63 -2.44
CA LEU A 67 -7.15 6.21 -1.29
C LEU A 67 -8.08 6.40 -0.08
N ASP A 68 -9.29 6.90 -0.26
CA ASP A 68 -10.28 7.08 0.81
C ASP A 68 -10.60 5.76 1.52
N ARG A 69 -10.80 4.69 0.74
CA ARG A 69 -11.11 3.36 1.29
C ARG A 69 -9.93 2.79 2.05
N SER A 70 -8.71 2.97 1.55
CA SER A 70 -7.52 2.61 2.31
C SER A 70 -7.41 3.42 3.60
N HIS A 71 -7.61 4.73 3.53
CA HIS A 71 -7.49 5.64 4.67
C HIS A 71 -8.42 5.22 5.81
N VAL A 72 -9.70 4.92 5.51
CA VAL A 72 -10.66 4.42 6.51
C VAL A 72 -10.13 3.19 7.23
N VAL A 73 -9.49 2.27 6.51
CA VAL A 73 -8.96 1.03 7.09
C VAL A 73 -7.68 1.30 7.86
N SER A 74 -6.69 1.98 7.28
CA SER A 74 -5.40 2.24 7.93
C SER A 74 -5.51 3.10 9.18
N GLN A 75 -6.46 4.03 9.22
CA GLN A 75 -6.71 4.87 10.40
C GLN A 75 -7.20 4.03 11.60
N GLY A 76 -7.87 2.90 11.37
CA GLY A 76 -8.33 1.98 12.42
C GLY A 76 -7.28 1.01 12.96
N ILE A 77 -6.07 0.98 12.38
CA ILE A 77 -4.98 0.07 12.79
C ILE A 77 -4.01 0.84 13.70
N ASP A 78 -4.18 0.69 15.01
CA ASP A 78 -3.42 1.44 16.03
C ASP A 78 -2.06 0.80 16.34
N ASP A 79 -1.22 0.65 15.31
CA ASP A 79 0.16 0.21 15.45
C ASP A 79 1.10 0.83 14.39
N THR A 80 2.36 0.40 14.41
CA THR A 80 3.38 0.89 13.47
C THR A 80 3.13 0.45 12.02
N THR A 81 2.48 -0.70 11.81
CA THR A 81 2.11 -1.20 10.48
C THR A 81 0.97 -0.39 9.88
N GLY A 82 -0.05 -0.11 10.69
CA GLY A 82 -1.16 0.79 10.33
C GLY A 82 -0.65 2.18 9.99
N SER A 83 0.24 2.72 10.83
CA SER A 83 0.92 3.99 10.56
C SER A 83 1.72 3.98 9.26
N PHE A 84 2.29 2.84 8.87
CA PHE A 84 3.05 2.72 7.61
C PHE A 84 2.11 2.81 6.40
N TRP A 85 1.02 2.02 6.37
CA TRP A 85 0.01 2.14 5.33
C TRP A 85 -0.59 3.55 5.24
N HIS A 86 -0.83 4.17 6.40
CA HIS A 86 -1.35 5.53 6.49
C HIS A 86 -0.38 6.57 5.91
N GLY A 87 0.92 6.44 6.19
CA GLY A 87 1.95 7.29 5.63
C GLY A 87 2.05 7.17 4.11
N ILE A 88 2.01 5.94 3.57
CA ILE A 88 1.98 5.69 2.12
C ILE A 88 0.74 6.36 1.51
N MET A 89 -0.44 6.15 2.11
CA MET A 89 -1.69 6.74 1.67
C MET A 89 -1.60 8.26 1.55
N HIS A 90 -1.17 8.95 2.60
CA HIS A 90 -1.04 10.41 2.58
C HIS A 90 -0.05 10.93 1.54
N ARG A 91 1.04 10.19 1.28
CA ARG A 91 1.95 10.55 0.18
C ARG A 91 1.25 10.46 -1.17
N ARG A 92 0.42 9.41 -1.37
CA ARG A 92 -0.33 9.21 -2.62
C ARG A 92 -1.43 10.24 -2.83
N GLU A 93 -2.04 10.81 -1.80
CA GLU A 93 -3.01 11.90 -1.99
C GLU A 93 -2.35 13.29 -2.11
N GLY A 94 -1.04 13.37 -1.91
CA GLY A 94 -0.26 14.62 -1.96
C GLY A 94 -0.21 15.40 -0.64
N ASP A 95 -0.67 14.84 0.48
CA ASP A 95 -0.48 15.42 1.82
C ASP A 95 0.87 14.97 2.42
N PHE A 96 1.95 15.53 1.88
CA PHE A 96 3.32 15.16 2.23
C PHE A 96 3.67 15.43 3.71
N SER A 97 3.18 16.55 4.26
CA SER A 97 3.39 16.91 5.68
C SER A 97 2.79 15.87 6.62
N ASN A 98 1.58 15.40 6.32
CA ASN A 98 0.90 14.38 7.11
C ASN A 98 1.50 12.99 6.87
N SER A 99 1.95 12.70 5.65
CA SER A 99 2.75 11.50 5.37
C SER A 99 3.97 11.42 6.30
N HIS A 100 4.76 12.50 6.41
CA HIS A 100 5.88 12.53 7.37
C HIS A 100 5.43 12.33 8.82
N TYR A 101 4.28 12.88 9.23
CA TYR A 101 3.75 12.66 10.57
C TYR A 101 3.52 11.19 10.86
N TRP A 102 2.90 10.46 9.93
CA TRP A 102 2.68 9.03 10.08
C TRP A 102 3.97 8.23 10.04
N PHE A 103 4.90 8.56 9.14
CA PHE A 103 6.20 7.88 9.10
C PHE A 103 7.06 8.09 10.36
N ARG A 104 6.92 9.22 11.06
CA ARG A 104 7.51 9.38 12.41
C ARG A 104 6.94 8.40 13.43
N LYS A 105 5.65 8.02 13.31
CA LYS A 105 5.03 7.00 14.16
C LYS A 105 5.45 5.58 13.80
N VAL A 106 5.80 5.34 12.53
CA VAL A 106 6.30 4.04 12.07
C VAL A 106 7.62 3.69 12.75
N GLY A 107 8.55 4.66 12.85
CA GLY A 107 9.86 4.42 13.42
C GLY A 107 10.69 3.43 12.59
N THR A 108 11.14 2.34 13.21
CA THR A 108 12.01 1.33 12.57
C THR A 108 11.25 0.04 12.27
N HIS A 109 10.31 0.11 11.34
CA HIS A 109 9.49 -1.05 10.99
C HIS A 109 10.30 -2.14 10.26
N PRO A 110 10.18 -3.44 10.62
CA PRO A 110 11.00 -4.51 10.04
C PRO A 110 10.93 -4.62 8.51
N ALA A 111 9.77 -4.33 7.91
CA ALA A 111 9.63 -4.32 6.45
C ALA A 111 10.52 -3.27 5.76
N MET A 112 10.83 -2.14 6.41
CA MET A 112 11.69 -1.09 5.84
C MET A 112 13.11 -1.60 5.60
N ALA A 113 13.62 -2.44 6.50
CA ALA A 113 14.96 -3.01 6.39
C ALA A 113 15.15 -3.95 5.18
N GLN A 114 14.04 -4.38 4.56
CA GLN A 114 14.07 -5.23 3.36
C GLN A 114 14.16 -4.41 2.06
N ILE A 115 14.04 -3.08 2.14
CA ILE A 115 14.15 -2.17 0.99
C ILE A 115 15.52 -1.49 1.03
N SER A 116 16.39 -1.86 0.11
CA SER A 116 17.77 -1.37 0.09
C SER A 116 17.85 0.16 -0.04
N GLY A 117 18.49 0.82 0.93
CA GLY A 117 18.71 2.28 0.92
C GLY A 117 17.44 3.11 1.10
N TYR A 118 16.36 2.50 1.60
CA TYR A 118 15.07 3.16 1.73
C TYR A 118 15.01 4.11 2.94
N ASP A 119 14.62 5.34 2.67
CA ASP A 119 14.21 6.33 3.64
C ASP A 119 12.83 6.86 3.23
N PRO A 120 11.78 6.65 4.05
CA PRO A 120 10.44 7.13 3.72
C PRO A 120 10.36 8.66 3.64
N HIS A 121 11.13 9.38 4.46
CA HIS A 121 11.14 10.84 4.45
C HIS A 121 11.78 11.37 3.16
N GLN A 122 12.91 10.78 2.74
CA GLN A 122 13.51 11.15 1.45
C GLN A 122 12.59 10.84 0.27
N LEU A 123 11.88 9.69 0.29
CA LEU A 123 10.92 9.36 -0.77
C LEU A 123 9.76 10.37 -0.81
N ILE A 124 9.28 10.86 0.33
CA ILE A 124 8.26 11.91 0.38
C ILE A 124 8.77 13.20 -0.27
N ASP A 125 9.96 13.65 0.15
CA ASP A 125 10.57 14.90 -0.36
C ASP A 125 10.83 14.81 -1.87
N ASP A 126 11.32 13.67 -2.35
CA ASP A 126 11.61 13.45 -3.78
C ASP A 126 10.33 13.43 -4.62
N VAL A 127 9.24 12.84 -4.12
CA VAL A 127 7.94 12.85 -4.80
C VAL A 127 7.35 14.26 -4.85
N GLU A 128 7.39 14.99 -3.74
CA GLU A 128 6.92 16.38 -3.67
C GLU A 128 7.71 17.28 -4.64
N ALA A 129 9.04 17.16 -4.64
CA ALA A 129 9.91 17.95 -5.49
C ALA A 129 9.78 17.61 -6.98
N ALA A 130 9.53 16.34 -7.32
CA ALA A 130 9.40 15.91 -8.72
C ALA A 130 8.17 16.52 -9.41
N GLY A 131 7.03 16.60 -8.71
CA GLY A 131 5.77 17.13 -9.26
C GLY A 131 5.23 16.38 -10.48
N ALA A 132 5.80 15.21 -10.80
CA ALA A 132 5.47 14.36 -11.94
C ALA A 132 5.91 12.91 -11.66
N ASP A 133 5.38 11.94 -12.42
CA ASP A 133 5.75 10.53 -12.26
C ASP A 133 7.14 10.26 -12.83
N VAL A 134 8.12 10.14 -11.93
CA VAL A 134 9.48 9.70 -12.25
C VAL A 134 9.56 8.19 -12.08
N GLU A 135 9.97 7.48 -13.13
CA GLU A 135 10.03 6.01 -13.17
C GLU A 135 10.73 5.41 -11.94
N ALA A 136 11.89 5.95 -11.55
CA ALA A 136 12.64 5.46 -10.39
C ALA A 136 11.88 5.61 -9.06
N LEU A 137 11.07 6.66 -8.90
CA LEU A 137 10.25 6.89 -7.71
C LEU A 137 9.02 5.97 -7.71
N VAL A 138 8.40 5.78 -8.89
CA VAL A 138 7.28 4.84 -9.07
C VAL A 138 7.72 3.42 -8.73
N ASP A 139 8.90 3.01 -9.20
CA ASP A 139 9.49 1.71 -8.89
C ASP A 139 9.79 1.55 -7.39
N LEU A 140 10.33 2.59 -6.74
CA LEU A 140 10.59 2.56 -5.31
C LEU A 140 9.29 2.44 -4.49
N GLN A 141 8.25 3.20 -4.86
CA GLN A 141 6.92 3.11 -4.26
C GLN A 141 6.29 1.73 -4.43
N ARG A 142 6.39 1.14 -5.63
CA ARG A 142 5.89 -0.23 -5.88
C ARG A 142 6.62 -1.24 -5.00
N ARG A 143 7.94 -1.14 -4.89
CA ARG A 143 8.73 -2.01 -4.00
C ARG A 143 8.36 -1.81 -2.54
N GLU A 144 8.14 -0.57 -2.11
CA GLU A 144 7.70 -0.25 -0.75
C GLU A 144 6.36 -0.93 -0.43
N TRP A 145 5.35 -0.76 -1.28
CA TRP A 145 4.06 -1.42 -1.13
C TRP A 145 4.21 -2.95 -1.13
N GLN A 146 4.93 -3.53 -2.09
CA GLN A 146 5.10 -4.98 -2.23
C GLN A 146 5.79 -5.58 -1.00
N THR A 147 6.79 -4.88 -0.46
CA THR A 147 7.55 -5.34 0.71
C THR A 147 6.67 -5.35 1.95
N LEU A 148 5.92 -4.27 2.19
CA LEU A 148 5.02 -4.20 3.34
C LEU A 148 3.84 -5.17 3.20
N PHE A 149 3.28 -5.33 2.00
CA PHE A 149 2.23 -6.31 1.73
C PHE A 149 2.70 -7.74 1.99
N SER A 150 3.87 -8.10 1.45
CA SER A 150 4.46 -9.43 1.67
C SER A 150 4.74 -9.67 3.16
N TRP A 151 5.31 -8.68 3.87
CA TRP A 151 5.54 -8.77 5.31
C TRP A 151 4.23 -8.98 6.08
N CYS A 152 3.19 -8.20 5.80
CA CYS A 152 1.87 -8.32 6.44
C CYS A 152 1.24 -9.70 6.17
N SER A 153 1.41 -10.25 4.96
CA SER A 153 0.84 -11.54 4.58
C SER A 153 1.40 -12.72 5.39
N GLN A 154 2.61 -12.56 5.92
CA GLN A 154 3.30 -13.57 6.72
C GLN A 154 3.00 -13.47 8.22
N GLN A 155 2.30 -12.42 8.66
CA GLN A 155 1.92 -12.28 10.06
C GLN A 155 0.67 -13.11 10.37
N ASP A 156 0.67 -13.71 11.56
CA ASP A 156 -0.49 -14.43 12.07
C ASP A 156 -1.65 -13.47 12.34
N VAL A 157 -2.88 -13.96 12.17
CA VAL A 157 -4.07 -13.28 12.70
C VAL A 157 -4.07 -13.57 14.19
N GLY A 158 -3.85 -12.54 15.00
CA GLY A 158 -3.93 -12.62 16.47
C GLY A 158 -5.31 -13.03 16.97
#